data_AF-A0A914NHB4-F1
#
_entry.id   AF-A0A914NHB4-F1
#
_cell.length_a   1.000
_cell.length_b   1.000
_cell.length_c   1.000
_cell.angle_alpha   90.00
_cell.angle_beta   90.00
_cell.angle_gamma   90.00
#
_symmetry.space_group_name_H-M   'P 1'
#
loop_
_entity.id
_entity.type
_entity.pdbx_description
1 polymer ?
#
loop_
_entity_poly.entity_id
_entity_poly.type
_entity_poly.pdbx_seq_one_letter_code
_entity_poly.pdbx_strand_id
1 'polypeptide(L)'
;MEEPPVEAWCFDLLLFYRSLGDDDPQAKKMLAELEAYERFSFVVNGLITCLLVSFGLIGNALFVYQLHNKSNHFSRRLAKHLTALCIWDIALLCCCLCSYGIICMCLGILPFVGVTAYLLYLFQPFASFCVTGTIWQVLAITIERHKAVSRPLEQRTRKGQFSLRSIFSCIVFGAFALNFLAVPFERALIDCYEFRSNGFEVRTMIVQRELVNNQYYAILSHLIPDLIFRAPTPIVIIAILTVRTLQIASAQRTVGHQQIIPQRQRALGRNVHLMLTFLSIKFIICNTLYLFNTILMEVMGYGGKTSSQQTELEMEQYISSLYLTDFSNMLLAIHSATNWLIFYKWPECKEKKVKRFATSLTLSASSRADWLRGSAPIDSTSAEQALNKFRELKNEICADILSSLCNTCSSIGNALGIDKLQTRPITPQLFLNNTELLQHTNLLGNIIESVLIPLARPNSEENDIIEWRDFCRQIGYQYAQINGCLNAEQWKIVRWKLVLALSGNRTRSIQIDERLLINNGSINNSLLKNNKENN
;
A
#
# COMPACT_ATOMS: atom_id res chain seq x y z
N MET A 1 -54.19 -39.96 -1.42
CA MET A 1 -53.16 -39.23 -2.19
C MET A 1 -52.00 -40.18 -2.32
N GLU A 2 -51.54 -40.42 -3.54
CA GLU A 2 -50.26 -41.12 -3.75
C GLU A 2 -49.15 -40.30 -3.11
N GLU A 3 -48.23 -40.97 -2.41
CA GLU A 3 -47.04 -40.31 -1.86
C GLU A 3 -46.19 -39.78 -3.01
N PRO A 4 -45.71 -38.53 -2.95
CA PRO A 4 -44.88 -37.99 -4.00
C PRO A 4 -43.58 -38.81 -4.10
N PRO A 5 -43.03 -39.00 -5.31
CA PRO A 5 -41.77 -39.71 -5.49
C PRO A 5 -40.68 -39.08 -4.64
N VAL A 6 -39.78 -39.91 -4.08
CA VAL A 6 -38.71 -39.49 -3.15
C VAL A 6 -37.82 -38.37 -3.75
N GLU A 7 -37.70 -38.33 -5.08
CA GLU A 7 -36.97 -37.32 -5.84
C GLU A 7 -37.57 -35.90 -5.73
N ALA A 8 -38.85 -35.80 -5.36
CA ALA A 8 -39.56 -34.53 -5.18
C ALA A 8 -39.54 -34.02 -3.73
N TRP A 9 -38.81 -34.66 -2.82
CA TRP A 9 -38.79 -34.29 -1.42
C TRP A 9 -37.75 -33.18 -1.17
N CYS A 10 -38.08 -32.20 -0.32
CA CYS A 10 -37.11 -31.16 0.04
C CYS A 10 -36.00 -31.79 0.90
N PHE A 11 -34.82 -32.01 0.33
CA PHE A 11 -33.72 -32.66 1.04
C PHE A 11 -33.02 -31.70 2.00
N ASP A 12 -33.10 -32.01 3.30
CA ASP A 12 -32.33 -31.34 4.36
C ASP A 12 -31.34 -32.34 4.96
N LEU A 13 -30.05 -32.04 4.80
CA LEU A 13 -28.95 -32.93 5.22
C LEU A 13 -28.93 -33.14 6.74
N LEU A 14 -29.23 -32.10 7.53
CA LEU A 14 -29.28 -32.19 8.99
C LEU A 14 -30.47 -33.04 9.45
N LEU A 15 -31.63 -32.84 8.83
CA LEU A 15 -32.82 -33.63 9.13
C LEU A 15 -32.62 -35.10 8.76
N PHE A 16 -31.97 -35.37 7.62
CA PHE A 16 -31.65 -36.71 7.15
C PHE A 16 -30.79 -37.47 8.18
N TYR A 17 -29.66 -36.90 8.61
CA TYR A 17 -28.79 -37.56 9.59
C TYR A 17 -29.43 -37.65 10.99
N ARG A 18 -30.30 -36.71 11.39
CA ARG A 18 -31.09 -36.86 12.62
C ARG A 18 -32.11 -38.00 12.54
N SER A 19 -32.68 -38.25 11.36
CA SER A 19 -33.69 -39.29 11.16
C SER A 19 -33.13 -40.70 11.16
N LEU A 20 -31.85 -40.88 10.84
CA LEU A 20 -31.14 -42.17 10.92
C LEU A 20 -30.98 -42.67 12.38
N GLY A 21 -31.25 -41.83 13.37
CA GLY A 21 -31.29 -42.20 14.78
C GLY A 21 -29.92 -42.34 15.44
N ASP A 22 -29.91 -42.57 16.76
CA ASP A 22 -28.69 -42.78 17.56
C ASP A 22 -28.00 -44.14 17.29
N ASP A 23 -28.64 -45.02 16.52
CA ASP A 23 -28.20 -46.40 16.32
C ASP A 23 -27.07 -46.54 15.29
N ASP A 24 -26.85 -45.52 14.45
CA ASP A 24 -25.72 -45.49 13.51
C ASP A 24 -24.58 -44.57 14.02
N PRO A 25 -23.43 -45.14 14.45
CA PRO A 25 -22.29 -44.37 14.92
C PRO A 25 -21.73 -43.42 13.84
N GLN A 26 -21.90 -43.75 12.56
CA GLN A 26 -21.45 -42.93 11.45
C GLN A 26 -22.35 -41.71 11.28
N ALA A 27 -23.67 -41.87 11.35
CA ALA A 27 -24.62 -40.76 11.34
C ALA A 27 -24.36 -39.78 12.50
N LYS A 28 -24.03 -40.29 13.69
CA LYS A 28 -23.69 -39.47 14.87
C LYS A 28 -22.41 -38.65 14.68
N LYS A 29 -21.36 -39.25 14.12
CA LYS A 29 -20.11 -38.53 13.77
C LYS A 29 -20.40 -37.42 12.76
N MET A 30 -21.15 -37.74 11.70
CA MET A 30 -21.53 -36.78 10.65
C MET A 30 -22.37 -35.63 11.19
N LEU A 31 -23.34 -35.91 12.06
CA LEU A 31 -24.14 -34.89 12.71
C LEU A 31 -23.25 -33.92 13.51
N ALA A 32 -22.30 -34.44 14.29
CA ALA A 32 -21.38 -33.60 15.07
C ALA A 32 -20.51 -32.71 14.18
N GLU A 33 -20.03 -33.21 13.05
CA GLU A 33 -19.25 -32.43 12.07
C GLU A 33 -20.10 -31.36 11.37
N LEU A 34 -21.35 -31.67 11.01
CA LEU A 34 -22.29 -30.72 10.42
C LEU A 34 -22.71 -29.63 11.41
N GLU A 35 -22.93 -29.96 12.68
CA GLU A 35 -23.21 -28.97 13.73
C GLU A 35 -21.99 -28.09 14.02
N ALA A 36 -20.77 -28.64 13.94
CA ALA A 36 -19.55 -27.84 14.01
C ALA A 36 -19.44 -26.88 12.82
N TYR A 37 -19.74 -27.36 11.61
CA TYR A 37 -19.78 -26.55 10.39
C TYR A 37 -20.86 -25.47 10.45
N GLU A 38 -22.04 -25.77 11.00
CA GLU A 38 -23.11 -24.79 11.21
C GLU A 38 -22.61 -23.58 12.01
N ARG A 39 -21.94 -23.84 13.14
CA ARG A 39 -21.36 -22.78 13.99
C ARG A 39 -20.30 -21.99 13.24
N PHE A 40 -19.46 -22.67 12.46
CA PHE A 40 -18.46 -22.02 11.63
C PHE A 40 -19.10 -21.12 10.56
N SER A 41 -20.07 -21.62 9.80
CA SER A 41 -20.81 -20.89 8.77
C SER A 41 -21.53 -19.69 9.38
N PHE A 42 -22.20 -19.84 10.52
CA PHE A 42 -22.83 -18.73 11.22
C PHE A 42 -21.83 -17.60 11.56
N VAL A 43 -20.64 -17.95 12.06
CA VAL A 43 -19.61 -16.96 12.41
C VAL A 43 -18.99 -16.34 11.16
N VAL A 44 -18.60 -17.13 10.17
CA VAL A 44 -17.83 -16.68 8.99
C VAL A 44 -18.75 -16.06 7.94
N ASN A 45 -19.72 -16.82 7.45
CA ASN A 45 -20.66 -16.37 6.42
C ASN A 45 -21.73 -15.44 6.98
N GLY A 46 -22.14 -15.59 8.24
CA GLY A 46 -23.08 -14.67 8.89
C GLY A 46 -22.37 -13.44 9.44
N LEU A 47 -21.79 -13.56 10.63
CA LEU A 47 -21.31 -12.41 11.42
C LEU A 47 -20.16 -11.65 10.74
N ILE A 48 -19.08 -12.34 10.37
CA ILE A 48 -17.88 -11.71 9.79
C ILE A 48 -18.21 -11.09 8.43
N THR A 49 -18.93 -11.79 7.57
CA THR A 49 -19.34 -11.26 6.26
C THR A 49 -20.22 -10.01 6.41
N CYS A 50 -21.21 -10.00 7.31
CA CYS A 50 -22.04 -8.81 7.53
C CYS A 50 -21.24 -7.59 8.01
N LEU A 51 -20.25 -7.79 8.89
CA LEU A 51 -19.33 -6.73 9.31
C LEU A 51 -18.48 -6.22 8.14
N LEU A 52 -17.95 -7.13 7.32
CA LEU A 52 -17.15 -6.79 6.13
C LEU A 52 -17.97 -6.06 5.07
N VAL A 53 -19.21 -6.50 4.81
CA VAL A 53 -20.12 -5.83 3.89
C VAL A 53 -20.40 -4.42 4.36
N SER A 54 -20.77 -4.24 5.63
CA SER A 54 -21.04 -2.91 6.19
C SER A 54 -19.84 -1.98 6.05
N PHE A 55 -18.64 -2.47 6.41
CA PHE A 55 -17.38 -1.74 6.26
C PHE A 55 -17.07 -1.41 4.79
N GLY A 56 -17.25 -2.39 3.91
CA GLY A 56 -16.96 -2.26 2.48
C GLY A 56 -17.91 -1.32 1.76
N LEU A 57 -19.21 -1.36 2.06
CA LEU A 57 -20.22 -0.47 1.47
C LEU A 57 -19.95 0.99 1.85
N ILE A 58 -19.72 1.26 3.15
CA ILE A 58 -19.39 2.60 3.64
C ILE A 58 -18.09 3.09 3.00
N GLY A 59 -17.05 2.25 3.01
CA GLY A 59 -15.74 2.61 2.49
C GLY A 59 -15.73 2.89 0.99
N ASN A 60 -16.35 2.02 0.18
CA ASN A 60 -16.45 2.20 -1.25
C ASN A 60 -17.31 3.43 -1.61
N ALA A 61 -18.41 3.68 -0.89
CA ALA A 61 -19.23 4.88 -1.09
C ALA A 61 -18.45 6.17 -0.77
N LEU A 62 -17.72 6.21 0.36
CA LEU A 62 -16.86 7.34 0.73
C LEU A 62 -15.76 7.58 -0.30
N PHE A 63 -15.17 6.51 -0.84
CA PHE A 63 -14.12 6.64 -1.84
C PHE A 63 -14.67 7.12 -3.20
N VAL A 64 -15.83 6.65 -3.64
CA VAL A 64 -16.52 7.20 -4.83
C VAL A 64 -16.83 8.68 -4.64
N TYR A 65 -17.33 9.07 -3.47
CA TYR A 65 -17.57 10.47 -3.12
C TYR A 65 -16.28 11.31 -3.18
N GLN A 66 -15.16 10.78 -2.66
CA GLN A 66 -13.86 11.43 -2.73
C GLN A 66 -13.36 11.58 -4.18
N LEU A 67 -13.54 10.56 -5.02
CA LEU A 67 -13.14 10.61 -6.44
C LEU A 67 -13.92 11.66 -7.22
N HIS A 68 -15.22 11.80 -6.94
CA HIS A 68 -16.07 12.80 -7.59
C HIS A 68 -15.71 14.23 -7.15
N ASN A 69 -15.57 14.46 -5.83
CA ASN A 69 -15.40 15.81 -5.29
C ASN A 69 -13.96 16.32 -5.25
N LYS A 70 -12.95 15.45 -5.27
CA LYS A 70 -11.52 15.81 -5.19
C LYS A 70 -10.71 15.27 -6.37
N SER A 71 -11.21 15.46 -7.60
CA SER A 71 -10.63 14.87 -8.82
C SER A 71 -9.19 15.31 -9.17
N ASN A 72 -8.62 16.31 -8.48
CA ASN A 72 -7.29 16.84 -8.80
C ASN A 72 -6.13 15.86 -8.49
N HIS A 73 -6.38 14.77 -7.75
CA HIS A 73 -5.32 13.83 -7.36
C HIS A 73 -5.12 12.68 -8.36
N PHE A 74 -6.16 12.29 -9.09
CA PHE A 74 -6.10 11.17 -10.04
C PHE A 74 -6.37 11.66 -11.45
N SER A 75 -5.76 11.01 -12.44
CA SER A 75 -6.14 11.24 -13.84
C SER A 75 -7.63 10.92 -14.00
N ARG A 76 -8.38 11.77 -14.72
CA ARG A 76 -9.82 11.58 -14.99
C ARG A 76 -10.15 10.17 -15.51
N ARG A 77 -9.24 9.57 -16.29
CA ARG A 77 -9.39 8.21 -16.82
C ARG A 77 -9.23 7.14 -15.74
N LEU A 78 -8.17 7.23 -14.95
CA LEU A 78 -7.92 6.32 -13.82
C LEU A 78 -9.04 6.41 -12.78
N ALA A 79 -9.51 7.62 -12.48
CA ALA A 79 -10.62 7.84 -11.55
C ALA A 79 -11.90 7.11 -12.00
N LYS A 80 -12.20 7.06 -13.30
CA LYS A 80 -13.35 6.31 -13.83
C LYS A 80 -13.19 4.80 -13.69
N HIS A 81 -11.99 4.26 -13.94
CA HIS A 81 -11.72 2.84 -13.70
C HIS A 81 -11.83 2.46 -12.22
N LEU A 82 -11.28 3.29 -11.33
CA LEU A 82 -11.40 3.09 -9.88
C LEU A 82 -12.86 3.22 -9.40
N THR A 83 -13.63 4.16 -9.96
CA THR A 83 -15.06 4.30 -9.65
C THR A 83 -15.82 3.04 -10.05
N ALA A 84 -15.56 2.51 -11.25
CA ALA A 84 -16.22 1.29 -11.68
C ALA A 84 -15.79 0.06 -10.87
N LEU A 85 -14.52 -0.03 -10.45
CA LEU A 85 -14.06 -1.05 -9.52
C LEU A 85 -14.87 -1.01 -8.22
N CYS A 86 -15.10 0.18 -7.65
CA CYS A 86 -15.95 0.33 -6.47
C CYS A 86 -17.42 -0.05 -6.71
N ILE A 87 -17.95 0.21 -7.90
CA ILE A 87 -19.31 -0.21 -8.26
C ILE A 87 -19.39 -1.74 -8.28
N TRP A 88 -18.40 -2.42 -8.86
CA TRP A 88 -18.32 -3.88 -8.84
C TRP A 88 -18.20 -4.42 -7.41
N ASP A 89 -17.34 -3.82 -6.59
CA ASP A 89 -17.14 -4.23 -5.21
C ASP A 89 -18.42 -4.03 -4.37
N ILE A 90 -19.13 -2.91 -4.53
CA ILE A 90 -20.43 -2.66 -3.88
C ILE A 90 -21.46 -3.70 -4.32
N ALA A 91 -21.57 -3.95 -5.62
CA ALA A 91 -22.51 -4.91 -6.18
C ALA A 91 -22.24 -6.32 -5.66
N LEU A 92 -20.97 -6.75 -5.60
CA LEU A 92 -20.58 -8.04 -5.05
C LEU A 92 -20.94 -8.15 -3.56
N LEU A 93 -20.60 -7.14 -2.75
CA LEU A 93 -20.89 -7.14 -1.32
C LEU A 93 -22.40 -7.19 -1.02
N CYS A 94 -23.21 -6.48 -1.81
CA CYS A 94 -24.67 -6.60 -1.74
C CYS A 94 -25.13 -8.03 -2.04
N CYS A 95 -24.53 -8.69 -3.04
CA CYS A 95 -24.87 -10.08 -3.36
C CYS A 95 -24.49 -11.01 -2.22
N CYS A 96 -23.27 -10.91 -1.68
CA CYS A 96 -22.84 -11.68 -0.52
C CYS A 96 -23.80 -11.54 0.67
N LEU A 97 -24.25 -10.31 0.95
CA LEU A 97 -25.20 -10.03 2.01
C LEU A 97 -26.54 -10.71 1.78
N CYS A 98 -27.08 -10.61 0.55
CA CYS A 98 -28.36 -11.20 0.18
C CYS A 98 -28.32 -12.72 0.03
N SER A 99 -27.19 -13.30 -0.39
CA SER A 99 -27.08 -14.73 -0.70
C SER A 99 -26.73 -15.59 0.51
N TYR A 100 -25.88 -15.10 1.42
CA TYR A 100 -25.49 -15.90 2.60
C TYR A 100 -25.31 -15.07 3.87
N GLY A 101 -25.00 -13.77 3.80
CA GLY A 101 -24.82 -12.92 4.99
C GLY A 101 -26.03 -12.91 5.93
N ILE A 102 -27.17 -12.43 5.43
CA ILE A 102 -28.41 -12.35 6.22
C ILE A 102 -28.97 -13.75 6.50
N ILE A 103 -28.91 -14.64 5.49
CA ILE A 103 -29.50 -15.97 5.59
C ILE A 103 -28.79 -16.82 6.65
N CYS A 104 -27.45 -16.88 6.66
CA CYS A 104 -26.70 -17.62 7.67
C CYS A 104 -26.86 -17.00 9.06
N MET A 105 -27.04 -15.68 9.18
CA MET A 105 -27.36 -15.06 10.47
C MET A 105 -28.73 -15.48 11.01
N CYS A 106 -29.73 -15.68 10.14
CA CYS A 106 -31.08 -16.08 10.57
C CYS A 106 -31.23 -17.58 10.79
N LEU A 107 -30.56 -18.41 9.99
CA LEU A 107 -30.82 -19.85 9.89
C LEU A 107 -29.61 -20.75 10.22
N GLY A 108 -28.44 -20.19 10.50
CA GLY A 108 -27.21 -20.93 10.83
C GLY A 108 -26.52 -21.56 9.62
N ILE A 109 -27.23 -22.46 8.93
CA ILE A 109 -26.84 -23.06 7.65
C ILE A 109 -27.66 -22.46 6.51
N LEU A 110 -27.08 -22.45 5.31
CA LEU A 110 -27.75 -21.99 4.10
C LEU A 110 -28.77 -23.05 3.62
N PRO A 111 -30.08 -22.84 3.76
CA PRO A 111 -31.06 -23.79 3.22
C PRO A 111 -31.17 -23.62 1.70
N PHE A 112 -31.34 -24.74 0.99
CA PHE A 112 -31.56 -24.74 -0.46
C PHE A 112 -33.04 -24.70 -0.85
N VAL A 113 -33.92 -24.30 0.08
CA VAL A 113 -35.37 -24.43 -0.02
C VAL A 113 -36.07 -23.08 0.25
N GLY A 114 -37.23 -22.89 -0.37
CA GLY A 114 -38.11 -21.74 -0.16
C GLY A 114 -37.57 -20.44 -0.79
N VAL A 115 -37.79 -19.31 -0.12
CA VAL A 115 -37.37 -17.98 -0.59
C VAL A 115 -35.85 -17.92 -0.82
N THR A 116 -35.07 -18.63 0.00
CA THR A 116 -33.62 -18.71 -0.14
C THR A 116 -33.19 -19.32 -1.47
N ALA A 117 -33.92 -20.29 -1.99
CA ALA A 117 -33.62 -20.89 -3.30
C ALA A 117 -33.70 -19.85 -4.44
N TYR A 118 -34.71 -18.97 -4.41
CA TYR A 118 -34.84 -17.88 -5.37
C TYR A 118 -33.70 -16.86 -5.25
N LEU A 119 -33.33 -16.50 -4.00
CA LEU A 119 -32.21 -15.61 -3.74
C LEU A 119 -30.89 -16.20 -4.27
N LEU A 120 -30.61 -17.47 -4.00
CA LEU A 120 -29.41 -18.14 -4.50
C LEU A 120 -29.41 -18.27 -6.02
N TYR A 121 -30.54 -18.63 -6.61
CA TYR A 121 -30.69 -18.74 -8.07
C TYR A 121 -30.34 -17.42 -8.79
N LEU A 122 -30.72 -16.27 -8.23
CA LEU A 122 -30.45 -14.96 -8.81
C LEU A 122 -29.07 -14.38 -8.41
N PHE A 123 -28.76 -14.37 -7.11
CA PHE A 123 -27.58 -13.66 -6.59
C PHE A 123 -26.28 -14.42 -6.76
N GLN A 124 -26.29 -15.75 -6.86
CA GLN A 124 -25.06 -16.52 -7.11
C GLN A 124 -24.44 -16.25 -8.49
N PRO A 125 -25.18 -16.30 -9.62
CA PRO A 125 -24.61 -15.92 -10.91
C PRO A 125 -24.28 -14.43 -10.98
N PHE A 126 -25.05 -13.58 -10.31
CA PHE A 126 -24.75 -12.15 -10.25
C PHE A 126 -23.47 -11.84 -9.45
N ALA A 127 -23.23 -12.55 -8.34
CA ALA A 127 -21.97 -12.45 -7.59
C ALA A 127 -20.79 -12.87 -8.48
N SER A 128 -20.96 -13.95 -9.24
CA SER A 128 -19.95 -14.42 -10.18
C SER A 128 -19.69 -13.42 -11.32
N PHE A 129 -20.74 -12.81 -11.85
CA PHE A 129 -20.67 -11.69 -12.79
C PHE A 129 -19.87 -10.51 -12.23
N CYS A 130 -20.08 -10.13 -10.97
CA CYS A 130 -19.33 -9.06 -10.32
C CYS A 130 -17.85 -9.42 -10.14
N VAL A 131 -17.55 -10.66 -9.74
CA VAL A 131 -16.17 -11.16 -9.63
C VAL A 131 -15.45 -11.08 -10.97
N THR A 132 -16.05 -11.60 -12.05
CA THR A 132 -15.49 -11.48 -13.41
C THR A 132 -15.30 -10.01 -13.80
N GLY A 133 -16.28 -9.15 -13.51
CA GLY A 133 -16.19 -7.70 -13.72
C GLY A 133 -14.98 -7.06 -13.02
N THR A 134 -14.77 -7.38 -11.74
CA THR A 134 -13.62 -6.91 -10.94
C THR A 134 -12.29 -7.39 -11.51
N ILE A 135 -12.17 -8.68 -11.87
CA ILE A 135 -10.95 -9.27 -12.44
C ILE A 135 -10.53 -8.53 -13.72
N TRP A 136 -11.46 -8.40 -14.67
CA TRP A 136 -11.18 -7.73 -15.93
C TRP A 136 -10.97 -6.22 -15.76
N GLN A 137 -11.62 -5.60 -14.77
CA GLN A 137 -11.39 -4.20 -14.44
C GLN A 137 -9.98 -3.97 -13.87
N VAL A 138 -9.48 -4.85 -13.01
CA VAL A 138 -8.09 -4.80 -12.50
C VAL A 138 -7.09 -5.05 -13.63
N LEU A 139 -7.36 -6.00 -14.51
CA LEU A 139 -6.53 -6.24 -15.70
C LEU A 139 -6.47 -5.00 -16.61
N ALA A 140 -7.61 -4.37 -16.89
CA ALA A 140 -7.68 -3.15 -17.68
C ALA A 140 -6.85 -2.01 -17.03
N ILE A 141 -7.00 -1.79 -15.72
CA ILE A 141 -6.18 -0.82 -14.97
C ILE A 141 -4.69 -1.13 -15.11
N THR A 142 -4.32 -2.41 -15.06
CA THR A 142 -2.92 -2.86 -15.13
C THR A 142 -2.34 -2.64 -16.53
N ILE A 143 -3.10 -2.95 -17.59
CA ILE A 143 -2.70 -2.69 -18.98
C ILE A 143 -2.54 -1.20 -19.22
N GLU A 144 -3.48 -0.38 -18.77
CA GLU A 144 -3.38 1.08 -18.92
C GLU A 144 -2.16 1.64 -18.20
N ARG A 145 -1.89 1.16 -16.99
CA ARG A 145 -0.70 1.52 -16.23
C ARG A 145 0.57 1.08 -16.96
N HIS A 146 0.61 -0.14 -17.47
CA HIS A 146 1.77 -0.65 -18.19
C HIS A 146 2.07 0.22 -19.41
N LYS A 147 1.05 0.53 -20.23
CA LYS A 147 1.17 1.43 -21.38
C LYS A 147 1.65 2.83 -20.98
N ALA A 148 1.18 3.34 -19.84
CA ALA A 148 1.57 4.65 -19.34
C ALA A 148 3.05 4.74 -18.97
N VAL A 149 3.62 3.64 -18.46
CA VAL A 149 5.03 3.57 -18.05
C VAL A 149 5.94 3.21 -19.23
N SER A 150 5.51 2.28 -20.10
CA SER A 150 6.33 1.81 -21.22
C SER A 150 6.36 2.77 -22.41
N ARG A 151 5.28 3.52 -22.66
CA ARG A 151 5.16 4.41 -23.83
C ARG A 151 4.57 5.79 -23.47
N PRO A 152 5.29 6.61 -22.68
CA PRO A 152 4.79 7.89 -22.19
C PRO A 152 4.49 8.91 -23.31
N LEU A 153 5.22 8.85 -24.44
CA LEU A 153 5.03 9.76 -25.58
C LEU A 153 3.81 9.40 -26.43
N GLU A 154 3.59 8.11 -26.66
CA GLU A 154 2.40 7.62 -27.40
C GLU A 154 1.10 7.88 -26.62
N GLN A 155 1.18 7.85 -25.29
CA GLN A 155 0.04 8.19 -24.45
C GLN A 155 -0.37 9.67 -24.56
N ARG A 156 0.59 10.58 -24.84
CA ARG A 156 0.30 12.01 -25.08
C ARG A 156 -0.32 12.27 -26.45
N THR A 157 0.00 11.46 -27.47
CA THR A 157 -0.46 11.70 -28.84
C THR A 157 -1.87 11.18 -29.15
N ARG A 158 -2.59 10.63 -28.16
CA ARG A 158 -4.04 10.29 -28.17
C ARG A 158 -4.51 9.28 -29.24
N LYS A 159 -3.75 9.06 -30.32
CA LYS A 159 -4.12 8.26 -31.51
C LYS A 159 -4.23 6.75 -31.27
N GLY A 160 -3.73 6.21 -30.15
CA GLY A 160 -3.75 4.77 -29.83
C GLY A 160 -4.61 4.34 -28.63
N GLN A 161 -5.50 5.20 -28.13
CA GLN A 161 -6.26 4.91 -26.91
C GLN A 161 -7.63 4.28 -27.21
N PHE A 162 -7.86 3.07 -26.69
CA PHE A 162 -9.20 2.49 -26.68
C PHE A 162 -10.18 3.38 -25.91
N SER A 163 -11.39 3.51 -26.46
CA SER A 163 -12.48 4.22 -25.81
C SER A 163 -12.83 3.52 -24.51
N LEU A 164 -12.85 4.29 -23.42
CA LEU A 164 -13.22 3.79 -22.09
C LEU A 164 -14.60 3.10 -22.10
N ARG A 165 -15.54 3.65 -22.89
CA ARG A 165 -16.89 3.07 -23.06
C ARG A 165 -16.82 1.67 -23.67
N SER A 166 -15.97 1.47 -24.68
CA SER A 166 -15.80 0.17 -25.32
C SER A 166 -15.21 -0.85 -24.35
N ILE A 167 -14.20 -0.48 -23.54
CA ILE A 167 -13.63 -1.37 -22.52
C ILE A 167 -14.73 -1.80 -21.53
N PHE A 168 -15.48 -0.84 -20.99
CA PHE A 168 -16.58 -1.15 -20.06
C PHE A 168 -17.66 -2.05 -20.68
N SER A 169 -18.11 -1.72 -21.89
CA SER A 169 -19.10 -2.54 -22.60
C SER A 169 -18.60 -3.96 -22.84
N CYS A 170 -17.32 -4.14 -23.21
CA CYS A 170 -16.73 -5.48 -23.37
C CYS A 170 -16.67 -6.25 -22.05
N ILE A 171 -16.30 -5.60 -20.94
CA ILE A 171 -16.27 -6.24 -19.61
C ILE A 171 -17.68 -6.69 -19.21
N VAL A 172 -18.66 -5.80 -19.31
CA VAL A 172 -20.05 -6.10 -18.93
C VAL A 172 -20.62 -7.21 -19.81
N PHE A 173 -20.47 -7.12 -21.13
CA PHE A 173 -20.99 -8.13 -22.05
C PHE A 173 -20.30 -9.48 -21.87
N GLY A 174 -18.97 -9.49 -21.74
CA GLY A 174 -18.20 -10.71 -21.51
C GLY A 174 -18.56 -11.38 -20.19
N ALA A 175 -18.64 -10.61 -19.11
CA ALA A 175 -19.05 -11.14 -17.80
C ALA A 175 -20.49 -11.67 -17.83
N PHE A 176 -21.41 -11.01 -18.54
CA PHE A 176 -22.78 -11.47 -18.69
C PHE A 176 -22.84 -12.79 -19.47
N ALA A 177 -22.18 -12.86 -20.62
CA ALA A 177 -22.16 -14.07 -21.46
C ALA A 177 -21.58 -15.28 -20.71
N LEU A 178 -20.54 -15.08 -19.91
CA LEU A 178 -19.90 -16.17 -19.15
C LEU A 178 -20.76 -16.65 -17.97
N ASN A 179 -21.44 -15.75 -17.26
CA ASN A 179 -22.07 -16.08 -15.98
C ASN A 179 -23.58 -16.28 -16.05
N PHE A 180 -24.29 -15.60 -16.96
CA PHE A 180 -25.76 -15.66 -17.04
C PHE A 180 -26.27 -16.61 -18.12
N LEU A 181 -25.51 -16.81 -19.20
CA LEU A 181 -25.97 -17.62 -20.32
C LEU A 181 -26.10 -19.11 -19.94
N ALA A 182 -25.25 -19.58 -19.02
CA ALA A 182 -25.20 -20.97 -18.59
C ALA A 182 -26.29 -21.35 -17.56
N VAL A 183 -26.69 -20.40 -16.70
CA VAL A 183 -27.66 -20.59 -15.60
C VAL A 183 -28.94 -21.32 -16.00
N PRO A 184 -29.68 -20.92 -17.06
CA PRO A 184 -30.95 -21.58 -17.40
C PRO A 184 -30.78 -23.04 -17.87
N PHE A 185 -29.58 -23.41 -18.34
CA PHE A 185 -29.28 -24.77 -18.79
C PHE A 185 -28.79 -25.68 -17.66
N GLU A 186 -28.28 -25.10 -16.58
CA GLU A 186 -27.64 -25.84 -15.48
C GLU A 186 -28.52 -25.94 -14.24
N ARG A 187 -29.35 -24.92 -14.01
CA ARG A 187 -30.12 -24.79 -12.77
C ARG A 187 -31.60 -24.69 -13.10
N ALA A 188 -32.40 -25.40 -12.33
CA ALA A 188 -33.84 -25.29 -12.35
C ALA A 188 -34.35 -25.05 -10.92
N LEU A 189 -35.39 -24.23 -10.82
CA LEU A 189 -36.20 -24.15 -9.62
C LEU A 189 -37.35 -25.14 -9.80
N ILE A 190 -37.42 -26.13 -8.92
CA ILE A 190 -38.49 -27.14 -8.93
C ILE A 190 -39.23 -27.12 -7.61
N ASP A 191 -40.50 -27.50 -7.65
CA ASP A 191 -41.29 -27.66 -6.44
C ASP A 191 -40.88 -28.94 -5.70
N CYS A 192 -40.81 -28.85 -4.37
CA CYS A 192 -40.48 -29.93 -3.46
C CYS A 192 -41.47 -29.98 -2.30
N TYR A 193 -41.63 -31.16 -1.71
CA TYR A 193 -42.55 -31.39 -0.61
C TYR A 193 -41.80 -31.47 0.73
N GLU A 194 -42.21 -30.65 1.69
CA GLU A 194 -41.70 -30.65 3.07
C GLU A 194 -42.76 -31.22 4.03
N PHE A 195 -42.34 -32.14 4.91
CA PHE A 195 -43.21 -32.73 5.92
C PHE A 195 -43.39 -31.78 7.10
N ARG A 196 -44.64 -31.43 7.40
CA ARG A 196 -45.04 -30.72 8.62
C ARG A 196 -45.96 -31.61 9.44
N SER A 197 -46.09 -31.30 10.73
CA SER A 197 -47.00 -32.03 11.64
C SER A 197 -48.45 -32.09 11.15
N ASN A 198 -48.85 -31.17 10.27
CA ASN A 198 -50.23 -31.01 9.79
C ASN A 198 -50.40 -31.38 8.31
N GLY A 199 -49.40 -32.02 7.68
CA GLY A 199 -49.43 -32.42 6.26
C GLY A 199 -48.19 -31.98 5.48
N PHE A 200 -48.32 -31.91 4.15
CA PHE A 200 -47.24 -31.52 3.25
C PHE A 200 -47.33 -30.04 2.86
N GLU A 201 -46.22 -29.32 2.94
CA GLU A 201 -46.09 -27.95 2.42
C GLU A 201 -45.26 -27.99 1.14
N VAL A 202 -45.78 -27.40 0.05
CA VAL A 202 -45.02 -27.28 -1.20
C VAL A 202 -44.08 -26.10 -1.07
N ARG A 203 -42.78 -26.35 -1.24
CA ARG A 203 -41.73 -25.33 -1.31
C ARG A 203 -40.99 -25.43 -2.63
N THR A 204 -40.10 -24.51 -2.90
CA THR A 204 -39.26 -24.55 -4.10
C THR A 204 -37.83 -24.86 -3.69
N MET A 205 -37.15 -25.75 -4.41
CA MET A 205 -35.73 -26.02 -4.23
C MET A 205 -34.95 -25.79 -5.52
N ILE A 206 -33.67 -25.47 -5.36
CA ILE A 206 -32.75 -25.34 -6.49
C ILE A 206 -32.12 -26.70 -6.82
N VAL A 207 -32.29 -27.15 -8.06
CA VAL A 207 -31.76 -28.42 -8.55
C VAL A 207 -30.84 -28.21 -9.73
N GLN A 208 -29.73 -28.95 -9.74
CA GLN A 208 -28.82 -29.04 -10.87
C GLN A 208 -29.39 -30.03 -11.89
N ARG A 209 -29.44 -29.63 -13.16
CA ARG A 209 -29.89 -30.52 -14.25
C ARG A 209 -28.84 -31.59 -14.54
N GLU A 210 -29.27 -32.75 -15.03
CA GLU A 210 -28.40 -33.88 -15.39
C GLU A 210 -27.29 -33.52 -16.39
N LEU A 211 -27.47 -32.47 -17.19
CA LEU A 211 -26.45 -31.97 -18.11
C LEU A 211 -25.14 -31.61 -17.40
N VAL A 212 -25.22 -31.12 -16.16
CA VAL A 212 -24.06 -30.76 -15.33
C VAL A 212 -23.24 -32.00 -14.93
N ASN A 213 -23.88 -33.17 -14.83
CA ASN A 213 -23.19 -34.43 -14.50
C ASN A 213 -22.36 -34.97 -15.67
N ASN A 214 -22.54 -34.43 -16.89
CA ASN A 214 -21.69 -34.79 -18.01
C ASN A 214 -20.31 -34.12 -17.88
N GLN A 215 -19.27 -34.92 -17.64
CA GLN A 215 -17.90 -34.43 -17.48
C GLN A 215 -17.43 -33.56 -18.66
N TYR A 216 -17.82 -33.88 -19.90
CA TYR A 216 -17.44 -33.08 -21.06
C TYR A 216 -18.09 -31.70 -21.07
N TYR A 217 -19.34 -31.62 -20.60
CA TYR A 217 -20.02 -30.34 -20.44
C TYR A 217 -19.28 -29.52 -19.38
N ALA A 218 -19.05 -30.06 -18.17
CA ALA A 218 -18.37 -29.36 -17.09
C ALA A 218 -16.97 -28.84 -17.49
N ILE A 219 -16.19 -29.65 -18.21
CA ILE A 219 -14.87 -29.22 -18.70
C ILE A 219 -15.00 -28.06 -19.72
N LEU A 220 -15.93 -28.15 -20.66
CA LEU A 220 -16.05 -27.18 -21.75
C LEU A 220 -16.76 -25.88 -21.32
N SER A 221 -17.79 -25.96 -20.48
CA SER A 221 -18.61 -24.82 -20.05
C SER A 221 -18.10 -24.13 -18.79
N HIS A 222 -17.45 -24.87 -17.87
CA HIS A 222 -16.93 -24.30 -16.62
C HIS A 222 -15.43 -24.20 -16.61
N LEU A 223 -14.72 -25.32 -16.76
CA LEU A 223 -13.27 -25.35 -16.54
C LEU A 223 -12.51 -24.46 -17.54
N ILE A 224 -12.74 -24.63 -18.84
CA ILE A 224 -12.02 -23.85 -19.87
C ILE A 224 -12.33 -22.35 -19.77
N PRO A 225 -13.61 -21.91 -19.67
CA PRO A 225 -13.92 -20.50 -19.52
C PRO A 225 -13.38 -19.92 -18.22
N ASP A 226 -13.45 -20.64 -17.10
CA ASP A 226 -12.87 -20.15 -15.85
C ASP A 226 -11.35 -20.03 -15.94
N LEU A 227 -10.65 -21.00 -16.54
CA LEU A 227 -9.20 -20.99 -16.76
C LEU A 227 -8.74 -19.75 -17.56
N ILE A 228 -9.50 -19.42 -18.62
CA ILE A 228 -9.16 -18.35 -19.57
C ILE A 228 -9.61 -16.98 -19.05
N PHE A 229 -10.84 -16.88 -18.53
CA PHE A 229 -11.47 -15.60 -18.26
C PHE A 229 -11.54 -15.22 -16.79
N ARG A 230 -11.37 -16.15 -15.86
CA ARG A 230 -11.49 -15.90 -14.42
C ARG A 230 -10.15 -16.04 -13.72
N ALA A 231 -9.55 -17.23 -13.76
CA ALA A 231 -8.22 -17.52 -13.24
C ALA A 231 -7.76 -18.89 -13.79
N PRO A 232 -6.49 -19.11 -14.17
CA PRO A 232 -5.28 -18.36 -13.84
C PRO A 232 -4.87 -17.28 -14.84
N THR A 233 -5.41 -17.27 -16.06
CA THR A 233 -4.85 -16.45 -17.16
C THR A 233 -4.83 -14.96 -16.85
N PRO A 234 -5.92 -14.31 -16.38
CA PRO A 234 -5.90 -12.90 -16.01
C PRO A 234 -4.88 -12.60 -14.89
N ILE A 235 -4.74 -13.50 -13.92
CA ILE A 235 -3.81 -13.38 -12.79
C ILE A 235 -2.36 -13.40 -13.30
N VAL A 236 -2.02 -14.37 -14.16
CA VAL A 236 -0.68 -14.48 -14.75
C VAL A 236 -0.36 -13.25 -15.58
N ILE A 237 -1.29 -12.76 -16.40
CA ILE A 237 -1.11 -11.54 -17.20
C ILE A 237 -0.89 -10.33 -16.28
N ILE A 238 -1.68 -10.16 -15.22
CA ILE A 238 -1.50 -9.08 -14.23
C ILE A 238 -0.11 -9.18 -13.57
N ALA A 239 0.32 -10.38 -13.17
CA ALA A 239 1.62 -10.60 -12.55
C ALA A 239 2.77 -10.23 -13.51
N ILE A 240 2.72 -10.70 -14.76
CA ILE A 240 3.74 -10.39 -15.77
C ILE A 240 3.79 -8.88 -16.04
N LEU A 241 2.62 -8.25 -16.27
CA LEU A 241 2.55 -6.82 -16.55
C LEU A 241 3.01 -5.97 -15.37
N THR A 242 2.71 -6.37 -14.13
CA THR A 242 3.14 -5.64 -12.93
C THR A 242 4.66 -5.72 -12.74
N VAL A 243 5.25 -6.91 -12.89
CA VAL A 243 6.72 -7.10 -12.85
C VAL A 243 7.40 -6.28 -13.95
N ARG A 244 6.94 -6.37 -15.20
CA ARG A 244 7.48 -5.57 -16.32
C ARG A 244 7.36 -4.08 -16.06
N THR A 245 6.23 -3.63 -15.52
CA THR A 245 6.01 -2.22 -15.17
C THR A 245 6.97 -1.75 -14.07
N LEU A 246 7.24 -2.60 -13.06
CA LEU A 246 8.21 -2.30 -12.01
C LEU A 246 9.64 -2.24 -12.54
N GLN A 247 10.03 -3.16 -13.44
CA GLN A 247 11.35 -3.18 -14.08
C GLN A 247 11.59 -1.94 -14.94
N ILE A 248 10.61 -1.53 -15.75
CA ILE A 248 10.73 -0.30 -16.56
C ILE A 248 10.80 0.93 -15.65
N ALA A 249 9.96 0.96 -14.61
CA ALA A 249 9.96 2.06 -13.64
C ALA A 249 11.26 2.14 -12.84
N SER A 250 11.92 1.01 -12.53
CA SER A 250 13.23 1.00 -11.86
C SER A 250 14.35 1.38 -12.83
N ALA A 251 14.34 0.87 -14.06
CA ALA A 251 15.32 1.23 -15.09
C ALA A 251 15.29 2.75 -15.38
N GLN A 252 14.10 3.33 -15.57
CA GLN A 252 13.95 4.78 -15.78
C GLN A 252 14.40 5.63 -14.58
N ARG A 253 14.40 5.08 -13.35
CA ARG A 253 14.93 5.77 -12.17
C ARG A 253 16.46 5.89 -12.21
N THR A 254 17.14 4.89 -12.76
CA THR A 254 18.61 4.86 -12.82
C THR A 254 19.16 5.83 -13.86
N VAL A 255 18.48 6.02 -14.99
CA VAL A 255 18.95 6.90 -16.08
C VAL A 255 18.42 8.34 -15.97
N GLY A 256 17.44 8.60 -15.09
CA GLY A 256 16.69 9.85 -15.02
C GLY A 256 17.20 10.92 -14.04
N HIS A 257 18.43 10.80 -13.51
CA HIS A 257 18.92 11.75 -12.51
C HIS A 257 19.14 13.18 -13.06
N GLN A 258 19.03 13.40 -14.38
CA GLN A 258 19.36 14.67 -15.03
C GLN A 258 18.21 15.46 -15.68
N GLN A 259 16.94 15.00 -15.67
CA GLN A 259 15.88 15.75 -16.36
C GLN A 259 14.90 16.51 -15.45
N ILE A 260 14.56 17.71 -15.93
CA ILE A 260 13.74 18.78 -15.35
C ILE A 260 12.25 18.42 -15.53
N ILE A 261 11.72 17.51 -14.71
CA ILE A 261 10.27 17.36 -14.57
C ILE A 261 9.92 17.85 -13.16
N PRO A 262 8.95 18.77 -13.01
CA PRO A 262 8.61 19.38 -11.73
C PRO A 262 8.34 18.29 -10.68
N GLN A 263 9.10 18.37 -9.58
CA GLN A 263 9.19 17.39 -8.50
C GLN A 263 7.82 17.01 -7.90
N ARG A 264 6.84 17.93 -7.96
CA ARG A 264 5.46 17.74 -7.50
C ARG A 264 4.67 16.70 -8.31
N GLN A 265 4.86 16.64 -9.64
CA GLN A 265 4.20 15.63 -10.47
C GLN A 265 4.83 14.24 -10.30
N ARG A 266 6.14 14.17 -10.03
CA ARG A 266 6.84 12.91 -9.72
C ARG A 266 6.41 12.31 -8.39
N ALA A 267 6.28 13.12 -7.33
CA ALA A 267 5.87 12.63 -6.01
C ALA A 267 4.42 12.09 -6.01
N LEU A 268 3.50 12.80 -6.69
CA LEU A 268 2.11 12.35 -6.83
C LEU A 268 2.01 11.05 -7.64
N GLY A 269 2.73 10.96 -8.77
CA GLY A 269 2.79 9.73 -9.58
C GLY A 269 3.41 8.55 -8.83
N ARG A 270 4.42 8.79 -7.99
CA ARG A 270 5.11 7.74 -7.22
C ARG A 270 4.17 7.00 -6.27
N ASN A 271 3.30 7.72 -5.56
CA ASN A 271 2.35 7.11 -4.64
C ASN A 271 1.29 6.30 -5.39
N VAL A 272 0.76 6.86 -6.50
CA VAL A 272 -0.23 6.16 -7.35
C VAL A 272 0.33 4.84 -7.91
N HIS A 273 1.60 4.80 -8.33
CA HIS A 273 2.22 3.57 -8.79
C HIS A 273 2.34 2.50 -7.70
N LEU A 274 2.72 2.89 -6.47
CA LEU A 274 2.79 1.96 -5.34
C LEU A 274 1.41 1.41 -4.98
N MET A 275 0.40 2.28 -4.93
CA MET A 275 -0.99 1.92 -4.65
C MET A 275 -1.53 0.90 -5.67
N LEU A 276 -1.28 1.13 -6.96
CA LEU A 276 -1.69 0.20 -8.02
C LEU A 276 -0.95 -1.15 -7.96
N THR A 277 0.32 -1.16 -7.55
CA THR A 277 1.05 -2.42 -7.33
C THR A 277 0.47 -3.17 -6.15
N PHE A 278 0.17 -2.47 -5.05
CA PHE A 278 -0.44 -3.08 -3.88
C PHE A 278 -1.82 -3.67 -4.19
N LEU A 279 -2.64 -2.97 -4.98
CA LEU A 279 -3.91 -3.49 -5.50
C LEU A 279 -3.70 -4.82 -6.26
N SER A 280 -2.69 -4.89 -7.12
CA SER A 280 -2.42 -6.10 -7.93
C SER A 280 -1.94 -7.27 -7.07
N ILE A 281 -1.04 -7.02 -6.10
CA ILE A 281 -0.55 -8.05 -5.17
C ILE A 281 -1.71 -8.59 -4.33
N LYS A 282 -2.51 -7.69 -3.75
CA LYS A 282 -3.70 -8.07 -2.98
C LYS A 282 -4.68 -8.88 -3.83
N PHE A 283 -4.92 -8.47 -5.07
CA PHE A 283 -5.78 -9.18 -5.99
C PHE A 283 -5.28 -10.61 -6.25
N ILE A 284 -3.97 -10.81 -6.46
CA ILE A 284 -3.38 -12.15 -6.63
C ILE A 284 -3.63 -12.99 -5.37
N ILE A 285 -3.31 -12.46 -4.18
CA ILE A 285 -3.44 -13.20 -2.91
C ILE A 285 -4.89 -13.62 -2.66
N CYS A 286 -5.84 -12.70 -2.79
CA CYS A 286 -7.24 -12.98 -2.51
C CYS A 286 -7.90 -13.92 -3.54
N ASN A 287 -7.51 -13.84 -4.82
CA ASN A 287 -8.10 -14.69 -5.87
C ASN A 287 -7.38 -16.04 -6.04
N THR A 288 -6.17 -16.22 -5.49
CA THR A 288 -5.46 -17.51 -5.59
C THR A 288 -6.20 -18.62 -4.87
N LEU A 289 -6.79 -18.34 -3.70
CA LEU A 289 -7.52 -19.38 -2.98
C LEU A 289 -8.83 -19.75 -3.68
N TYR A 290 -9.53 -18.76 -4.23
CA TYR A 290 -10.70 -19.00 -5.07
C TYR A 290 -10.37 -19.85 -6.30
N LEU A 291 -9.24 -19.56 -6.96
CA LEU A 291 -8.72 -20.39 -8.05
C LEU A 291 -8.45 -21.83 -7.60
N PHE A 292 -7.73 -21.98 -6.47
CA PHE A 292 -7.39 -23.29 -5.94
C PHE A 292 -8.66 -24.10 -5.62
N ASN A 293 -9.64 -23.47 -4.95
CA ASN A 293 -10.93 -24.10 -4.66
C ASN A 293 -11.66 -24.53 -5.95
N THR A 294 -11.69 -23.66 -6.96
CA THR A 294 -12.36 -23.97 -8.25
C THR A 294 -11.69 -25.16 -8.94
N ILE A 295 -10.36 -25.20 -9.01
CA ILE A 295 -9.64 -26.34 -9.59
C ILE A 295 -9.93 -27.62 -8.80
N LEU A 296 -9.92 -27.54 -7.48
CA LEU A 296 -10.10 -28.68 -6.61
C LEU A 296 -11.53 -29.26 -6.74
N MET A 297 -12.56 -28.41 -6.78
CA MET A 297 -13.94 -28.84 -7.00
C MET A 297 -14.17 -29.37 -8.42
N GLU A 298 -13.78 -28.63 -9.45
CA GLU A 298 -14.17 -28.90 -10.85
C GLU A 298 -13.24 -29.91 -11.55
N VAL A 299 -11.93 -29.85 -11.32
CA VAL A 299 -10.95 -30.71 -12.00
C VAL A 299 -10.75 -32.02 -11.26
N MET A 300 -10.63 -31.93 -9.93
CA MET A 300 -10.34 -33.10 -9.10
C MET A 300 -11.62 -33.80 -8.64
N GLY A 301 -12.80 -33.22 -8.92
CA GLY A 301 -14.09 -33.74 -8.46
C GLY A 301 -14.20 -33.80 -6.94
N TYR A 302 -13.39 -33.01 -6.23
CA TYR A 302 -13.35 -33.05 -4.77
C TYR A 302 -14.70 -32.56 -4.22
N GLY A 303 -15.39 -33.40 -3.43
CA GLY A 303 -16.74 -33.11 -2.96
C GLY A 303 -17.86 -33.32 -4.01
N GLY A 304 -17.54 -33.86 -5.19
CA GLY A 304 -18.52 -34.23 -6.22
C GLY A 304 -19.15 -35.62 -5.99
N LYS A 305 -20.42 -35.80 -6.38
CA LYS A 305 -21.21 -37.04 -6.24
C LYS A 305 -20.85 -38.15 -7.25
N THR A 306 -19.80 -37.99 -8.06
CA THR A 306 -19.57 -38.83 -9.25
C THR A 306 -18.80 -40.12 -8.98
N SER A 307 -18.44 -40.41 -7.73
CA SER A 307 -17.80 -41.67 -7.37
C SER A 307 -18.81 -42.55 -6.63
N SER A 308 -19.22 -43.63 -7.27
CA SER A 308 -20.23 -44.58 -6.79
C SER A 308 -19.69 -45.53 -5.71
N GLN A 309 -18.76 -45.09 -4.87
CA GLN A 309 -18.15 -45.90 -3.82
C GLN A 309 -18.28 -45.20 -2.46
N GLN A 310 -19.42 -45.43 -1.80
CA GLN A 310 -19.71 -45.12 -0.40
C GLN A 310 -18.53 -45.47 0.53
N THR A 311 -17.62 -44.53 0.72
CA THR A 311 -16.54 -44.63 1.70
C THR A 311 -16.51 -43.36 2.52
N GLU A 312 -16.23 -43.49 3.82
CA GLU A 312 -16.13 -42.39 4.80
C GLU A 312 -15.26 -41.22 4.31
N LEU A 313 -14.28 -41.52 3.45
CA LEU A 313 -13.37 -40.57 2.83
C LEU A 313 -14.09 -39.52 1.96
N GLU A 314 -15.16 -39.89 1.25
CA GLU A 314 -15.90 -38.98 0.36
C GLU A 314 -16.69 -37.92 1.16
N MET A 315 -17.15 -38.27 2.37
CA MET A 315 -17.93 -37.37 3.22
C MET A 315 -17.06 -36.34 3.95
N GLU A 316 -15.90 -36.74 4.50
CA GLU A 316 -14.95 -35.79 5.09
C GLU A 316 -14.43 -34.80 4.04
N GLN A 317 -14.28 -35.26 2.78
CA GLN A 317 -13.95 -34.40 1.64
C GLN A 317 -15.07 -33.41 1.34
N TYR A 318 -16.33 -33.85 1.33
CA TYR A 318 -17.48 -32.98 1.12
C TYR A 318 -17.56 -31.87 2.19
N ILE A 319 -17.49 -32.21 3.48
CA ILE A 319 -17.53 -31.21 4.55
C ILE A 319 -16.34 -30.24 4.45
N SER A 320 -15.13 -30.76 4.23
CA SER A 320 -13.93 -29.93 4.03
C SER A 320 -14.08 -28.97 2.83
N SER A 321 -14.78 -29.39 1.78
CA SER A 321 -15.06 -28.55 0.60
C SER A 321 -15.99 -27.37 0.93
N LEU A 322 -16.94 -27.55 1.87
CA LEU A 322 -17.82 -26.48 2.35
C LEU A 322 -17.01 -25.42 3.11
N TYR A 323 -16.15 -25.84 4.04
CA TYR A 323 -15.25 -24.93 4.75
C TYR A 323 -14.36 -24.14 3.78
N LEU A 324 -13.77 -24.81 2.79
CA LEU A 324 -12.90 -24.17 1.81
C LEU A 324 -13.65 -23.16 0.94
N THR A 325 -14.88 -23.50 0.53
CA THR A 325 -15.76 -22.63 -0.26
C THR A 325 -16.17 -21.39 0.50
N ASP A 326 -16.59 -21.53 1.76
CA ASP A 326 -16.96 -20.41 2.62
C ASP A 326 -15.77 -19.49 2.90
N PHE A 327 -14.61 -20.07 3.19
CA PHE A 327 -13.40 -19.30 3.43
C PHE A 327 -12.94 -18.56 2.16
N SER A 328 -13.03 -19.21 0.99
CA SER A 328 -12.79 -18.56 -0.31
C SER A 328 -13.75 -17.39 -0.56
N ASN A 329 -15.06 -17.58 -0.31
CA ASN A 329 -16.07 -16.54 -0.46
C ASN A 329 -15.83 -15.36 0.51
N MET A 330 -15.43 -15.66 1.75
CA MET A 330 -15.03 -14.64 2.71
C MET A 330 -13.81 -13.85 2.21
N LEU A 331 -12.79 -14.50 1.65
CA LEU A 331 -11.63 -13.78 1.09
C LEU A 331 -12.01 -12.85 -0.06
N LEU A 332 -12.97 -13.24 -0.92
CA LEU A 332 -13.51 -12.38 -1.97
C LEU A 332 -14.27 -11.17 -1.38
N ALA A 333 -15.04 -11.38 -0.31
CA ALA A 333 -15.70 -10.29 0.42
C ALA A 333 -14.67 -9.35 1.07
N ILE A 334 -13.64 -9.89 1.73
CA ILE A 334 -12.54 -9.10 2.31
C ILE A 334 -11.84 -8.29 1.23
N HIS A 335 -11.55 -8.89 0.08
CA HIS A 335 -10.91 -8.22 -1.04
C HIS A 335 -11.71 -6.98 -1.44
N SER A 336 -12.99 -7.15 -1.70
CA SER A 336 -13.90 -6.10 -2.17
C SER A 336 -14.16 -5.03 -1.10
N ALA A 337 -14.23 -5.44 0.17
CA ALA A 337 -14.45 -4.54 1.30
C ALA A 337 -13.24 -3.65 1.63
N THR A 338 -12.03 -4.03 1.22
CA THR A 338 -10.79 -3.33 1.61
C THR A 338 -10.09 -2.66 0.43
N ASN A 339 -10.63 -2.71 -0.80
CA ASN A 339 -9.99 -2.10 -1.97
C ASN A 339 -9.87 -0.58 -1.84
N TRP A 340 -10.90 0.08 -1.30
CA TRP A 340 -10.91 1.52 -1.07
C TRP A 340 -9.80 2.01 -0.13
N LEU A 341 -9.38 1.21 0.86
CA LEU A 341 -8.33 1.58 1.83
C LEU A 341 -6.99 1.90 1.16
N ILE A 342 -6.71 1.25 0.03
CA ILE A 342 -5.48 1.44 -0.74
C ILE A 342 -5.45 2.85 -1.33
N PHE A 343 -6.61 3.36 -1.72
CA PHE A 343 -6.75 4.60 -2.48
C PHE A 343 -7.26 5.79 -1.68
N TYR A 344 -7.88 5.53 -0.53
CA TYR A 344 -8.52 6.54 0.26
C TYR A 344 -7.49 7.42 0.98
N LYS A 345 -7.51 8.72 0.68
CA LYS A 345 -6.73 9.69 1.43
C LYS A 345 -7.56 10.12 2.64
N TRP A 346 -7.13 9.69 3.82
CA TRP A 346 -7.72 10.14 5.08
C TRP A 346 -7.65 11.67 5.16
N PRO A 347 -8.77 12.35 5.52
CA PRO A 347 -8.73 13.77 5.75
C PRO A 347 -7.70 14.05 6.84
N GLU A 348 -6.75 14.95 6.56
CA GLU A 348 -5.80 15.42 7.56
C GLU A 348 -6.62 16.07 8.67
N CYS A 349 -6.86 15.31 9.73
CA CYS A 349 -7.61 15.76 10.88
C CYS A 349 -6.85 16.95 11.44
N LYS A 350 -7.42 18.16 11.32
CA LYS A 350 -6.73 19.42 11.63
C LYS A 350 -6.17 19.33 13.05
N GLU A 351 -4.87 19.11 13.11
CA GLU A 351 -4.06 18.72 14.26
C GLU A 351 -3.85 19.90 15.24
N LYS A 352 -4.90 20.68 15.53
CA LYS A 352 -4.79 21.87 16.39
C LYS A 352 -4.81 21.56 17.89
N LYS A 353 -5.03 20.31 18.34
CA LYS A 353 -5.10 19.98 19.78
C LYS A 353 -4.35 18.73 20.26
N VAL A 354 -3.82 17.87 19.39
CA VAL A 354 -3.21 16.57 19.81
C VAL A 354 -1.67 16.62 19.90
N LYS A 355 -1.03 17.73 19.51
CA LYS A 355 0.44 17.87 19.53
C LYS A 355 1.12 17.92 20.90
N ARG A 356 0.38 17.85 22.02
CA ARG A 356 1.00 17.82 23.36
C ARG A 356 1.24 16.43 23.94
N PHE A 357 0.74 15.35 23.32
CA PHE A 357 0.82 14.02 23.94
C PHE A 357 1.55 12.95 23.11
N ALA A 358 1.78 13.18 21.82
CA ALA A 358 2.34 12.16 20.92
C ALA A 358 3.81 12.38 20.49
N THR A 359 4.56 13.23 21.19
CA THR A 359 5.99 13.46 20.89
C THR A 359 6.95 12.45 21.53
N SER A 360 6.48 11.40 22.22
CA SER A 360 7.37 10.42 22.85
C SER A 360 7.50 9.07 22.13
N LEU A 361 6.62 8.71 21.19
CA LEU A 361 6.72 7.41 20.51
C LEU A 361 6.27 7.49 19.05
N THR A 362 7.22 7.65 18.14
CA THR A 362 7.31 6.82 16.92
C THR A 362 8.55 7.20 16.09
N LEU A 363 9.49 6.26 16.05
CA LEU A 363 10.56 6.17 15.05
C LEU A 363 9.94 5.87 13.69
N SER A 364 9.92 6.85 12.78
CA SER A 364 9.93 6.62 11.33
C SER A 364 10.36 7.90 10.62
N ALA A 365 11.68 8.12 10.63
CA ALA A 365 12.32 9.14 9.82
C ALA A 365 12.37 8.66 8.35
N SER A 366 11.45 9.11 7.52
CA SER A 366 11.78 9.71 6.21
C SER A 366 10.53 10.28 5.54
N SER A 367 10.71 11.41 4.84
CA SER A 367 9.74 12.08 3.94
C SER A 367 8.76 13.13 4.50
N ARG A 368 9.20 14.00 5.42
CA ARG A 368 8.56 15.32 5.61
C ARG A 368 9.42 16.44 4.98
N ALA A 369 9.33 16.58 3.65
CA ALA A 369 9.82 17.75 2.93
C ALA A 369 8.71 18.79 2.65
N ASP A 370 7.44 18.46 2.92
CA ASP A 370 6.30 19.34 2.66
C ASP A 370 6.12 20.46 3.69
N TRP A 371 6.85 20.42 4.82
CA TRP A 371 6.80 21.50 5.82
C TRP A 371 7.59 22.75 5.40
N LEU A 372 8.42 22.68 4.35
CA LEU A 372 9.25 23.79 3.88
C LEU A 372 8.54 24.77 2.92
N ARG A 373 7.30 24.53 2.51
CA ARG A 373 6.59 25.40 1.52
C ARG A 373 5.57 26.37 2.10
N GLY A 374 5.19 26.24 3.38
CA GLY A 374 4.13 27.07 3.99
C GLY A 374 4.63 28.24 4.83
N SER A 375 5.92 28.26 5.14
CA SER A 375 6.61 29.31 5.88
C SER A 375 7.92 29.53 5.14
N ALA A 376 8.25 30.76 4.75
CA ALA A 376 9.60 31.09 4.29
C ALA A 376 10.58 30.47 5.31
N PRO A 377 11.40 29.48 4.92
CA PRO A 377 12.12 28.65 5.89
C PRO A 377 13.20 29.43 6.64
N ILE A 378 13.50 30.63 6.16
CA ILE A 378 14.42 31.58 6.77
C ILE A 378 13.68 32.91 6.78
N ASP A 379 13.39 33.40 7.98
CA ASP A 379 12.94 34.77 8.17
C ASP A 379 14.11 35.69 7.79
N SER A 380 13.94 36.47 6.71
CA SER A 380 14.98 37.35 6.19
C SER A 380 15.44 38.36 7.24
N THR A 381 14.55 38.76 8.16
CA THR A 381 14.91 39.69 9.25
C THR A 381 15.85 39.03 10.25
N SER A 382 15.59 37.76 10.62
CA SER A 382 16.49 36.96 11.44
C SER A 382 17.85 36.71 10.75
N ALA A 383 17.85 36.48 9.44
CA ALA A 383 19.08 36.28 8.66
C ALA A 383 19.91 37.58 8.53
N GLU A 384 19.25 38.72 8.36
CA GLU A 384 19.88 40.03 8.35
C GLU A 384 20.49 40.40 9.71
N GLN A 385 19.78 40.13 10.81
CA GLN A 385 20.32 40.27 12.17
C GLN A 385 21.55 39.37 12.38
N ALA A 386 21.52 38.12 11.91
CA ALA A 386 22.64 37.21 11.97
C ALA A 386 23.84 37.71 11.15
N LEU A 387 23.62 38.26 9.95
CA LEU A 387 24.65 38.84 9.10
C LEU A 387 25.29 40.07 9.73
N ASN A 388 24.50 40.99 10.29
CA ASN A 388 25.00 42.19 10.94
C ASN A 388 25.85 41.84 12.17
N LYS A 389 25.36 40.93 13.01
CA LYS A 389 26.12 40.42 14.16
C LYS A 389 27.40 39.71 13.75
N PHE A 390 27.37 38.96 12.65
CA PHE A 390 28.57 38.32 12.11
C PHE A 390 29.60 39.35 11.63
N ARG A 391 29.18 40.42 10.94
CA ARG A 391 30.07 41.49 10.45
C ARG A 391 30.79 42.21 11.58
N GLU A 392 30.08 42.52 12.66
CA GLU A 392 30.66 43.18 13.84
C GLU A 392 31.74 42.33 14.51
N LEU A 393 31.52 41.00 14.59
CA LEU A 393 32.39 40.07 15.32
C LEU A 393 33.18 39.14 14.40
N LYS A 394 33.33 39.50 13.12
CA LYS A 394 33.81 38.62 12.05
C LYS A 394 35.13 37.94 12.40
N ASN A 395 36.11 38.72 12.84
CA ASN A 395 37.46 38.24 13.12
C ASN A 395 37.50 37.40 14.41
N GLU A 396 36.76 37.80 15.45
CA GLU A 396 36.68 37.04 16.71
C GLU A 396 36.03 35.67 16.50
N ILE A 397 34.91 35.62 15.77
CA ILE A 397 34.18 34.38 15.49
C ILE A 397 35.05 33.45 14.64
N CYS A 398 35.70 33.97 13.60
CA CYS A 398 36.53 33.15 12.73
C CYS A 398 37.82 32.67 13.43
N ALA A 399 38.41 33.49 14.31
CA ALA A 399 39.55 33.08 15.13
C ALA A 399 39.17 31.96 16.11
N ASP A 400 37.98 32.02 16.73
CA ASP A 400 37.46 30.95 17.59
C ASP A 400 37.20 29.65 16.80
N ILE A 401 36.60 29.77 15.61
CA ILE A 401 36.38 28.63 14.72
C ILE A 401 37.72 27.98 14.32
N LEU A 402 38.70 28.77 13.88
CA LEU A 402 40.01 28.25 13.46
C LEU A 402 40.79 27.63 14.62
N SER A 403 40.76 28.25 15.81
CA SER A 403 41.33 27.68 17.02
C SER A 403 40.71 26.31 17.34
N SER A 404 39.38 26.22 17.31
CA SER A 404 38.66 24.95 17.54
C SER A 404 38.98 23.89 16.49
N LEU A 405 39.07 24.28 15.21
CA LEU A 405 39.44 23.39 14.11
C LEU A 405 40.87 22.86 14.27
N CYS A 406 41.84 23.71 14.61
CA CYS A 406 43.23 23.30 14.78
C CYS A 406 43.43 22.41 16.02
N ASN A 407 42.70 22.69 17.11
CA ASN A 407 42.71 21.84 18.31
C ASN A 407 42.05 20.48 18.06
N THR A 408 41.04 20.41 17.18
CA THR A 408 40.35 19.15 16.84
C THR A 408 41.07 18.36 15.76
N CYS A 409 41.79 19.02 14.85
CA CYS A 409 42.43 18.41 13.70
C CYS A 409 43.84 18.98 13.49
N SER A 410 44.86 18.20 13.89
CA SER A 410 46.26 18.61 13.77
C SER A 410 46.64 18.96 12.33
N SER A 411 46.20 18.20 11.33
CA SER A 411 46.50 18.47 9.92
C SER A 411 46.15 19.89 9.46
N ILE A 412 45.09 20.49 10.01
CA ILE A 412 44.71 21.88 9.72
C ILE A 412 45.69 22.84 10.39
N GLY A 413 46.07 22.59 11.64
CA GLY A 413 47.10 23.37 12.34
C GLY A 413 48.45 23.32 11.62
N ASN A 414 48.85 22.13 11.14
CA ASN A 414 50.06 21.93 10.34
C ASN A 414 49.99 22.73 9.02
N ALA A 415 48.85 22.67 8.32
CA ALA A 415 48.63 23.39 7.06
C ALA A 415 48.66 24.92 7.23
N LEU A 416 48.23 25.41 8.39
CA LEU A 416 48.29 26.82 8.77
C LEU A 416 49.65 27.23 9.37
N GLY A 417 50.64 26.32 9.40
CA GLY A 417 51.98 26.61 9.91
C GLY A 417 52.08 26.77 11.44
N ILE A 418 51.04 26.37 12.19
CA ILE A 418 50.96 26.60 13.64
C ILE A 418 51.95 25.71 14.42
N ASP A 419 52.36 24.57 13.87
CA ASP A 419 53.34 23.68 14.49
C ASP A 419 54.67 24.36 14.81
N LYS A 420 55.02 25.40 14.05
CA LYS A 420 56.25 26.18 14.27
C LYS A 420 56.18 27.09 15.50
N LEU A 421 54.97 27.40 15.98
CA LEU A 421 54.72 28.36 17.05
C LEU A 421 54.69 27.73 18.46
N GLN A 422 54.89 26.40 18.58
CA GLN A 422 55.01 25.61 19.83
C GLN A 422 53.98 25.90 20.96
N THR A 423 52.87 26.57 20.65
CA THR A 423 51.87 26.99 21.65
C THR A 423 50.65 26.08 21.59
N ARG A 424 50.50 25.20 22.59
CA ARG A 424 49.27 24.43 22.84
C ARG A 424 48.79 24.73 24.26
N PRO A 425 47.48 24.98 24.48
CA PRO A 425 46.38 24.96 23.52
C PRO A 425 46.38 26.18 22.57
N ILE A 426 45.92 25.99 21.34
CA ILE A 426 45.82 27.08 20.35
C ILE A 426 44.64 27.96 20.77
N THR A 427 44.90 29.21 21.15
CA THR A 427 43.86 30.15 21.58
C THR A 427 43.42 31.07 20.43
N PRO A 428 42.18 31.62 20.46
CA PRO A 428 41.72 32.56 19.44
C PRO A 428 42.61 33.82 19.33
N GLN A 429 43.24 34.26 20.43
CA GLN A 429 44.14 35.42 20.41
C GLN A 429 45.38 35.21 19.55
N LEU A 430 45.84 33.96 19.36
CA LEU A 430 46.97 33.66 18.48
C LEU A 430 46.67 34.07 17.03
N PHE A 431 45.45 33.82 16.56
CA PHE A 431 45.00 34.18 15.20
C PHE A 431 44.80 35.69 15.03
N LEU A 432 44.45 36.39 16.10
CA LEU A 432 44.25 37.85 16.06
C LEU A 432 45.58 38.61 16.11
N ASN A 433 46.59 38.08 16.82
CA ASN A 433 47.88 38.75 17.02
C ASN A 433 48.91 38.47 15.90
N ASN A 434 48.77 37.37 15.17
CA ASN A 434 49.69 37.00 14.09
C ASN A 434 49.12 37.44 12.73
N THR A 435 49.89 38.25 11.98
CA THR A 435 49.47 38.83 10.70
C THR A 435 49.18 37.80 9.61
N GLU A 436 49.93 36.69 9.55
CA GLU A 436 49.72 35.61 8.58
C GLU A 436 48.45 34.82 8.91
N LEU A 437 48.25 34.48 10.20
CA LEU A 437 47.05 33.76 10.65
C LEU A 437 45.78 34.61 10.56
N LEU A 438 45.92 35.94 10.70
CA LEU A 438 44.82 36.88 10.51
C LEU A 438 44.31 36.86 9.05
N GLN A 439 45.18 36.61 8.05
CA GLN A 439 44.75 36.47 6.66
C GLN A 439 43.82 35.26 6.48
N HIS A 440 44.14 34.13 7.12
CA HIS A 440 43.26 32.94 7.09
C HIS A 440 41.94 33.18 7.82
N THR A 441 41.97 33.96 8.89
CA THR A 441 40.76 34.38 9.62
C THR A 441 39.85 35.23 8.72
N ASN A 442 40.42 36.21 8.01
CA ASN A 442 39.70 37.03 7.05
C ASN A 442 39.14 36.21 5.88
N LEU A 443 39.90 35.23 5.38
CA LEU A 443 39.46 34.35 4.30
C LEU A 443 38.24 33.53 4.72
N LEU A 444 38.29 32.86 5.87
CA LEU A 444 37.15 32.12 6.41
C LEU A 444 35.94 33.05 6.64
N GLY A 445 36.20 34.25 7.16
CA GLY A 445 35.17 35.26 7.37
C GLY A 445 34.47 35.67 6.07
N ASN A 446 35.22 35.86 4.98
CA ASN A 446 34.66 36.21 3.68
C ASN A 446 33.79 35.08 3.10
N ILE A 447 34.16 33.82 3.34
CA ILE A 447 33.36 32.66 2.90
C ILE A 447 32.04 32.57 3.68
N ILE A 448 32.09 32.72 5.00
CA ILE A 448 30.87 32.69 5.83
C ILE A 448 29.97 33.88 5.47
N GLU A 449 30.55 35.06 5.28
CA GLU A 449 29.80 36.25 4.89
C GLU A 449 29.16 36.09 3.50
N SER A 450 29.87 35.51 2.53
CA SER A 450 29.32 35.28 1.20
C SER A 450 28.10 34.37 1.22
N VAL A 451 28.05 33.38 2.13
CA VAL A 451 26.88 32.52 2.37
C VAL A 451 25.73 33.27 3.05
N LEU A 452 26.03 34.12 4.04
CA LEU A 452 25.02 34.84 4.82
C LEU A 452 24.35 35.98 4.03
N ILE A 453 25.06 36.63 3.10
CA ILE A 453 24.52 37.74 2.30
C ILE A 453 23.26 37.34 1.52
N PRO A 454 23.24 36.24 0.73
CA PRO A 454 22.02 35.84 0.02
C PRO A 454 20.90 35.35 0.94
N LEU A 455 21.24 34.84 2.14
CA LEU A 455 20.24 34.44 3.13
C LEU A 455 19.54 35.66 3.75
N ALA A 456 20.25 36.78 3.87
CA ALA A 456 19.75 38.04 4.44
C ALA A 456 19.00 38.91 3.42
N ARG A 457 19.11 38.64 2.12
CA ARG A 457 18.36 39.41 1.12
C ARG A 457 16.85 39.17 1.35
N PRO A 458 16.04 40.23 1.50
CA PRO A 458 14.59 40.06 1.54
C PRO A 458 14.18 39.35 0.26
N ASN A 459 13.32 38.33 0.37
CA ASN A 459 12.84 37.57 -0.78
C ASN A 459 12.32 38.55 -1.83
N SER A 460 13.10 38.84 -2.88
CA SER A 460 12.49 39.16 -4.16
C SER A 460 11.67 37.92 -4.51
N GLU A 461 10.48 38.10 -5.02
CA GLU A 461 9.58 37.02 -5.44
C GLU A 461 10.19 36.13 -6.56
N GLU A 462 11.46 36.32 -6.88
CA GLU A 462 12.19 35.82 -8.05
C GLU A 462 13.44 34.98 -7.74
N ASN A 463 13.87 34.80 -6.49
CA ASN A 463 15.00 33.91 -6.21
C ASN A 463 14.57 32.45 -6.37
N ASP A 464 14.52 32.03 -7.64
CA ASP A 464 14.16 30.69 -8.08
C ASP A 464 15.10 29.68 -7.43
N ILE A 465 14.61 28.47 -7.16
CA ILE A 465 15.40 27.38 -6.54
C ILE A 465 16.71 27.12 -7.33
N ILE A 466 16.71 27.50 -8.61
CA ILE A 466 17.83 27.46 -9.53
C ILE A 466 18.97 28.38 -9.08
N GLU A 467 18.69 29.60 -8.64
CA GLU A 467 19.72 30.56 -8.19
C GLU A 467 20.41 30.06 -6.92
N TRP A 468 19.66 29.54 -5.95
CA TRP A 468 20.23 28.95 -4.74
C TRP A 468 21.13 27.75 -5.04
N ARG A 469 20.72 26.90 -5.99
CA ARG A 469 21.52 25.75 -6.41
C ARG A 469 22.83 26.20 -7.05
N ASP A 470 22.77 27.18 -7.94
CA ASP A 470 23.94 27.64 -8.68
C ASP A 470 24.87 28.46 -7.75
N PHE A 471 24.30 29.19 -6.79
CA PHE A 471 25.02 29.84 -5.70
C PHE A 471 25.74 28.83 -4.79
N CYS A 472 25.06 27.78 -4.32
CA CYS A 472 25.70 26.71 -3.53
C CYS A 472 26.81 25.99 -4.32
N ARG A 473 26.63 25.80 -5.63
CA ARG A 473 27.70 25.28 -6.51
C ARG A 473 28.89 26.23 -6.58
N GLN A 474 28.65 27.52 -6.73
CA GLN A 474 29.70 28.53 -6.79
C GLN A 474 30.51 28.59 -5.49
N ILE A 475 29.84 28.55 -4.33
CA ILE A 475 30.52 28.41 -3.03
C ILE A 475 31.33 27.12 -2.99
N GLY A 476 30.77 26.01 -3.46
CA GLY A 476 31.48 24.72 -3.54
C GLY A 476 32.75 24.78 -4.41
N TYR A 477 32.72 25.50 -5.54
CA TYR A 477 33.89 25.71 -6.39
C TYR A 477 34.93 26.63 -5.76
N GLN A 478 34.52 27.74 -5.17
CA GLN A 478 35.41 28.63 -4.42
C GLN A 478 36.07 27.89 -3.25
N TYR A 479 35.31 27.01 -2.60
CA TYR A 479 35.81 26.16 -1.53
C TYR A 479 36.82 25.12 -2.03
N ALA A 480 36.55 24.46 -3.17
CA ALA A 480 37.47 23.51 -3.76
C ALA A 480 38.81 24.14 -4.17
N GLN A 481 38.81 25.42 -4.56
CA GLN A 481 40.02 26.18 -4.86
C GLN A 481 40.84 26.55 -3.62
N ILE A 482 40.21 26.66 -2.45
CA ILE A 482 40.89 26.91 -1.17
C ILE A 482 41.26 25.55 -0.56
N ASN A 483 42.26 24.89 -1.18
CA ASN A 483 42.96 23.67 -0.72
C ASN A 483 42.27 22.88 0.43
N GLY A 484 41.17 22.19 0.12
CA GLY A 484 40.75 20.86 0.61
C GLY A 484 40.76 20.51 2.12
N CYS A 485 41.09 21.40 3.04
CA CYS A 485 41.38 21.01 4.43
C CYS A 485 40.14 20.71 5.30
N LEU A 486 38.94 21.15 4.90
CA LEU A 486 37.70 20.87 5.65
C LEU A 486 36.85 19.84 4.89
N ASN A 487 36.77 18.63 5.42
CA ASN A 487 35.75 17.66 5.02
C ASN A 487 34.40 18.00 5.71
N ALA A 488 33.39 17.16 5.46
CA ALA A 488 32.05 17.38 6.00
C ALA A 488 32.00 17.48 7.53
N GLU A 489 32.89 16.80 8.26
CA GLU A 489 32.95 16.84 9.73
C GLU A 489 33.48 18.18 10.22
N GLN A 490 34.52 18.75 9.61
CA GLN A 490 35.01 20.07 10.02
C GLN A 490 34.00 21.19 9.71
N TRP A 491 33.24 21.06 8.62
CA TRP A 491 32.13 21.99 8.34
C TRP A 491 31.02 21.93 9.39
N LYS A 492 30.80 20.79 10.05
CA LYS A 492 29.89 20.73 11.21
C LYS A 492 30.42 21.54 12.39
N ILE A 493 31.74 21.52 12.63
CA ILE A 493 32.39 22.33 13.68
C ILE A 493 32.23 23.82 13.37
N VAL A 494 32.55 24.24 12.14
CA VAL A 494 32.36 25.63 11.67
C VAL A 494 30.92 26.09 11.89
N ARG A 495 29.94 25.30 11.41
CA ARG A 495 28.52 25.61 11.55
C ARG A 495 28.12 25.72 13.02
N TRP A 496 28.55 24.78 13.85
CA TRP A 496 28.18 24.74 15.26
C TRP A 496 28.73 25.95 16.04
N LYS A 497 30.02 26.27 15.87
CA LYS A 497 30.65 27.45 16.47
C LYS A 497 30.03 28.75 15.99
N LEU A 498 29.74 28.86 14.69
CA LEU A 498 29.05 30.01 14.11
C LEU A 498 27.66 30.22 14.73
N VAL A 499 26.85 29.17 14.82
CA VAL A 499 25.52 29.24 15.44
C VAL A 499 25.62 29.63 16.91
N LEU A 500 26.57 29.08 17.66
CA LEU A 500 26.81 29.44 19.06
C LEU A 500 27.16 30.94 19.20
N ALA A 501 28.10 31.43 18.40
CA ALA A 501 28.50 32.82 18.44
C ALA A 501 27.34 33.77 18.10
N LEU A 502 26.55 33.44 17.09
CA LEU A 502 25.41 34.24 16.66
C LEU A 502 24.23 34.18 17.65
N SER A 503 24.06 33.08 18.38
CA SER A 503 23.00 32.92 19.39
C SER A 503 23.20 33.76 20.66
N GLY A 504 24.37 34.39 20.85
CA GLY A 504 24.66 35.22 22.03
C GLY A 504 24.89 34.45 23.34
N ASN A 505 24.78 33.12 23.33
CA ASN A 505 25.00 32.26 24.50
C ASN A 505 26.50 31.90 24.68
N ARG A 506 27.37 32.89 24.86
CA ARG A 506 28.82 32.69 25.08
C ARG A 506 29.13 31.82 26.32
N THR A 507 28.24 31.77 27.31
CA THR A 507 28.41 30.97 28.54
C THR A 507 28.08 29.49 28.40
N ARG A 508 27.30 29.07 27.38
CA ARG A 508 26.99 27.64 27.14
C ARG A 508 28.01 26.93 26.25
N SER A 509 28.83 27.65 25.48
CA SER A 509 29.84 27.04 24.58
C SER A 509 30.95 26.33 25.35
N ILE A 510 31.37 26.90 26.49
CA ILE A 510 32.47 26.38 27.32
C ILE A 510 32.10 25.00 27.93
N GLN A 511 30.85 24.81 28.36
CA GLN A 511 30.39 23.54 28.97
C GLN A 511 30.23 22.37 27.98
N ILE A 512 30.06 22.64 26.68
CA ILE A 512 29.83 21.60 25.66
C ILE A 512 31.15 21.16 25.02
N ASP A 513 32.11 22.08 24.85
CA ASP A 513 33.45 21.74 24.35
C ASP A 513 34.16 20.74 25.29
N GLU A 514 33.97 20.85 26.61
CA GLU A 514 34.48 19.84 27.56
C GLU A 514 33.87 18.45 27.31
N ARG A 515 32.57 18.33 27.04
CA ARG A 515 31.92 17.03 26.81
C ARG A 515 32.31 16.39 25.48
N LEU A 516 32.53 17.17 24.42
CA LEU A 516 32.95 16.64 23.12
C LEU A 516 34.43 16.22 23.11
N LEU A 517 35.29 16.95 23.82
CA LEU A 517 36.69 16.55 24.03
C LEU A 517 36.80 15.24 24.83
N ILE A 518 35.94 15.05 25.85
CA ILE A 518 35.87 13.80 26.63
C ILE A 518 35.41 12.61 25.75
N ASN A 519 34.42 12.79 24.89
CA ASN A 519 33.92 11.71 24.03
C ASN A 519 34.87 11.36 22.87
N ASN A 520 35.54 12.33 22.24
CA ASN A 520 36.47 12.06 21.15
C ASN A 520 37.81 11.47 21.62
N GLY A 521 38.25 11.78 22.85
CA GLY A 521 39.40 11.12 23.48
C GLY A 521 39.16 9.63 23.76
N SER A 522 37.92 9.24 24.08
CA SER A 522 37.53 7.84 24.28
C SER A 522 37.53 7.04 22.97
N ILE A 523 37.05 7.63 21.87
CA ILE A 523 36.98 6.98 20.56
C ILE A 523 38.38 6.75 19.96
N ASN A 524 39.29 7.72 20.06
CA ASN A 524 40.66 7.56 19.56
C ASN A 524 41.48 6.53 20.37
N ASN A 525 41.25 6.40 21.68
CA ASN A 525 41.88 5.35 22.48
C ASN A 525 41.33 3.95 22.16
N SER A 526 40.06 3.82 21.74
CA SER A 526 39.49 2.54 21.31
C SER A 526 40.03 2.06 19.96
N LEU A 527 40.29 2.99 19.02
CA LEU A 527 40.89 2.68 17.71
C LEU A 527 42.39 2.36 17.81
N LEU A 528 43.13 3.00 18.72
CA LEU A 528 44.53 2.67 19.00
C LEU A 528 44.70 1.32 19.74
N LYS A 529 43.71 0.90 20.52
CA LYS A 529 43.70 -0.43 21.15
C LYS A 529 43.47 -1.54 20.12
N ASN A 530 42.52 -1.34 19.19
CA ASN A 530 42.23 -2.30 18.13
C ASN A 530 43.35 -2.46 17.08
N ASN A 531 44.22 -1.45 16.91
CA ASN A 531 45.38 -1.56 16.01
C ASN A 531 46.63 -2.17 16.66
N LYS A 532 46.65 -2.34 18.00
CA LYS A 532 47.74 -3.06 18.70
C LYS A 532 47.46 -4.56 18.88
N GLU A 533 46.22 -5.00 18.70
CA GLU A 533 45.85 -6.42 18.75
C GLU A 533 45.89 -7.12 17.39
N ASN A 534 46.23 -6.40 16.31
CA ASN A 534 46.34 -6.92 14.94
C ASN A 534 47.72 -6.73 14.29
N ASN A 535 48.79 -6.62 15.08
CA ASN A 535 50.18 -6.68 14.61
C ASN A 535 51.03 -7.58 15.50
#